data_AF-A0A3M2CZZ9-F1
#
_entry.id   AF-A0A3M2CZZ9-F1
#
_cell.length_a   1.000
_cell.length_b   1.000
_cell.length_c   1.000
_cell.angle_alpha   90.00
_cell.angle_beta   90.00
_cell.angle_gamma   90.00
#
_symmetry.space_group_name_H-M   'P 1'
#
loop_
_entity.id
_entity.type
_entity.pdbx_description
1 polymer ?
#
loop_
_entity_poly.entity_id
_entity_poly.type
_entity_poly.pdbx_seq_one_letter_code
_entity_poly.pdbx_strand_id
1 'polypeptide(L)'
;MMGLHVYRHVFGRLGLILLLLQSGTAFAETVKVCVMRDGGPVWIEREVPAANLTTRAPLSPDQALAAKLKTILQAQFAGPTEEEAARGYRSISSKVVTLDNVEVADGACTISLSISPESFGEGFTDEELELYAELMAGLAVQLPEIRSMTFVGRLSDSEPYRPLTQLAKPAPKPAEKPEVKSETTATKDTTPKAGQPPAQGQPQPTGALTGASVFLSPGHGWYYNSSLGRWATQRSYTNGLIEDHSNGEAVLQYLVRYLWNAGARVYTVRERDMNTNMVIVDNT
;
A
#
# COMPACT_ATOMS: atom_id res chain seq x y z
N MET A 1 -79.74 -21.56 62.32
CA MET A 1 -79.88 -20.25 62.97
C MET A 1 -78.58 -19.50 62.73
N MET A 2 -78.66 -18.32 62.08
CA MET A 2 -77.59 -17.34 61.75
C MET A 2 -76.49 -17.87 60.80
N GLY A 3 -76.37 -17.44 59.54
CA GLY A 3 -76.15 -16.07 59.01
C GLY A 3 -74.64 -15.90 58.76
N LEU A 4 -74.06 -15.30 57.70
CA LEU A 4 -74.52 -14.38 56.67
C LEU A 4 -73.35 -14.19 55.66
N HIS A 5 -73.68 -14.07 54.36
CA HIS A 5 -73.01 -13.35 53.25
C HIS A 5 -71.51 -13.50 52.85
N VAL A 6 -71.33 -14.04 51.63
CA VAL A 6 -70.70 -13.46 50.41
C VAL A 6 -69.32 -12.79 50.54
N TYR A 7 -68.32 -13.33 49.82
CA TYR A 7 -67.56 -12.58 48.81
C TYR A 7 -66.97 -13.49 47.74
N ARG A 8 -67.27 -13.15 46.48
CA ARG A 8 -66.85 -13.84 45.26
C ARG A 8 -65.79 -12.94 44.61
N HIS A 9 -64.52 -13.34 44.57
CA HIS A 9 -63.50 -12.63 43.80
C HIS A 9 -62.62 -13.61 43.00
N VAL A 10 -62.88 -13.59 41.69
CA VAL A 10 -61.95 -13.47 40.57
C VAL A 10 -60.66 -14.32 40.61
N PHE A 11 -60.64 -15.30 39.72
CA PHE A 11 -59.44 -15.95 39.18
C PHE A 11 -58.42 -14.92 38.69
N GLY A 12 -57.25 -14.87 39.33
CA GLY A 12 -56.05 -14.21 38.82
C GLY A 12 -54.93 -15.24 38.71
N ARG A 13 -54.70 -15.76 37.50
CA ARG A 13 -53.50 -16.54 37.17
C ARG A 13 -52.27 -15.64 37.38
N LEU A 14 -51.49 -15.88 38.44
CA LEU A 14 -50.11 -15.40 38.48
C LEU A 14 -49.31 -16.23 37.46
N GLY A 15 -49.16 -15.69 36.26
CA GLY A 15 -48.15 -16.14 35.32
C GLY A 15 -46.78 -15.76 35.86
N LEU A 16 -46.00 -16.76 36.26
CA LEU A 16 -44.58 -16.62 36.50
C LEU A 16 -43.91 -16.35 35.14
N ILE A 17 -43.69 -15.07 34.82
CA ILE A 17 -42.85 -14.69 33.67
C ILE A 17 -41.42 -14.97 34.08
N LEU A 18 -40.91 -16.12 33.66
CA LEU A 18 -39.49 -16.41 33.66
C LEU A 18 -38.85 -15.49 32.61
N LEU A 19 -38.29 -14.36 33.05
CA LEU A 19 -37.50 -13.47 32.21
C LEU A 19 -36.17 -14.19 31.90
N LEU A 20 -36.18 -15.03 30.87
CA LEU A 20 -34.94 -15.48 30.24
C LEU A 20 -34.25 -14.23 29.68
N LEU A 21 -33.23 -13.74 30.38
CA LEU A 21 -32.20 -12.93 29.75
C LEU A 21 -31.56 -13.82 28.69
N GLN A 22 -32.08 -13.78 27.47
CA GLN A 22 -31.26 -14.07 26.31
C GLN A 22 -30.19 -12.98 26.30
N SER A 23 -29.00 -13.33 26.77
CA SER A 23 -27.77 -12.68 26.34
C SER A 23 -27.84 -12.66 24.82
N GLY A 24 -28.13 -11.48 24.24
CA GLY A 24 -28.10 -11.29 22.81
C GLY A 24 -26.71 -11.71 22.34
N THR A 25 -26.64 -12.84 21.64
CA THR A 25 -25.45 -13.20 20.89
C THR A 25 -25.23 -12.05 19.92
N ALA A 26 -24.24 -11.20 20.18
CA ALA A 26 -23.73 -10.32 19.15
C ALA A 26 -23.40 -11.23 17.97
N PHE A 27 -24.11 -11.08 16.86
CA PHE A 27 -23.77 -11.82 15.65
C PHE A 27 -22.31 -11.45 15.34
N ALA A 28 -21.46 -12.44 15.11
CA ALA A 28 -20.11 -12.18 14.64
C ALA A 28 -20.18 -11.99 13.12
N GLU A 29 -19.49 -10.97 12.61
CA GLU A 29 -19.29 -10.77 11.18
C GLU A 29 -17.85 -11.18 10.85
N THR A 30 -17.67 -11.93 9.77
CA THR A 30 -16.34 -12.26 9.27
C THR A 30 -15.85 -11.17 8.34
N VAL A 31 -14.71 -10.55 8.65
CA VAL A 31 -14.02 -9.56 7.80
C VAL A 31 -12.67 -10.10 7.35
N LYS A 32 -12.14 -9.59 6.23
CA LYS A 32 -10.79 -9.92 5.77
C LYS A 32 -9.84 -8.75 6.02
N VAL A 33 -8.69 -9.07 6.60
CA VAL A 33 -7.61 -8.09 6.88
C VAL A 33 -6.30 -8.56 6.27
N CYS A 34 -5.43 -7.61 5.97
CA CYS A 34 -4.10 -7.86 5.42
C CYS A 34 -3.07 -7.90 6.57
N VAL A 35 -2.27 -8.95 6.62
CA VAL A 35 -1.17 -9.12 7.59
C VAL A 35 0.09 -9.60 6.88
N MET A 36 1.25 -9.45 7.50
CA MET A 36 2.52 -9.94 6.96
C MET A 36 2.79 -11.37 7.43
N ARG A 37 3.25 -12.23 6.52
CA ARG A 37 3.75 -13.57 6.80
C ARG A 37 4.79 -13.99 5.77
N ASP A 38 5.86 -14.65 6.22
CA ASP A 38 6.89 -15.23 5.36
C ASP A 38 7.48 -14.22 4.33
N GLY A 39 7.53 -12.93 4.70
CA GLY A 39 8.07 -11.84 3.88
C GLY A 39 7.08 -11.18 2.93
N GLY A 40 5.79 -11.53 2.95
CA GLY A 40 4.79 -10.90 2.08
C GLY A 40 3.43 -10.68 2.76
N PRO A 41 2.57 -9.84 2.16
CA PRO A 41 1.21 -9.62 2.64
C PRO A 41 0.32 -10.82 2.33
N VAL A 42 -0.52 -11.19 3.28
CA VAL A 42 -1.52 -12.26 3.18
C VAL A 42 -2.85 -11.79 3.77
N TRP A 43 -3.95 -12.18 3.14
CA TRP A 43 -5.29 -11.86 3.61
C TRP A 43 -5.84 -12.98 4.49
N ILE A 44 -6.23 -12.65 5.72
CA ILE A 44 -6.81 -13.58 6.68
C ILE A 44 -8.21 -13.13 7.08
N GLU A 45 -9.04 -14.10 7.45
CA GLU A 45 -10.39 -13.85 7.98
C GLU A 45 -10.33 -13.63 9.49
N ARG A 46 -11.10 -12.67 9.98
CA ARG A 46 -11.28 -12.35 11.39
C ARG A 46 -12.75 -12.22 11.72
N GLU A 47 -13.15 -12.83 12.83
CA GLU A 47 -14.44 -12.58 13.43
C GLU A 47 -14.41 -11.25 14.19
N VAL A 48 -15.32 -10.36 13.85
CA VAL A 48 -15.51 -9.09 14.54
C VAL A 48 -16.93 -9.03 15.12
N PRO A 49 -17.15 -8.33 16.24
CA PRO A 49 -18.50 -8.09 16.71
C PRO A 49 -19.30 -7.36 15.61
N ALA A 50 -20.48 -7.86 15.24
CA ALA A 50 -21.34 -7.13 14.32
C ALA A 50 -21.58 -5.74 14.89
N ALA A 51 -21.40 -4.73 14.05
CA ALA A 51 -21.74 -3.37 14.40
C ALA A 51 -23.24 -3.33 14.71
N ASN A 52 -23.61 -3.16 15.98
CA ASN A 52 -24.98 -2.90 16.40
C ASN A 52 -25.41 -1.54 15.83
N LEU A 53 -25.83 -1.50 14.58
CA LEU A 53 -26.39 -0.30 13.95
C LEU A 53 -27.80 -0.09 14.49
N THR A 54 -27.92 0.54 15.64
CA THR A 54 -29.19 1.01 16.22
C THR A 54 -29.70 2.27 15.53
N THR A 55 -29.64 2.34 14.20
CA THR A 55 -30.20 3.47 13.43
C THR A 55 -31.60 3.10 12.96
N ARG A 56 -32.62 3.83 13.43
CA ARG A 56 -34.03 3.66 13.03
C ARG A 56 -34.30 4.00 11.55
N ALA A 57 -33.36 4.66 10.87
CA ALA A 57 -33.45 5.01 9.45
C ALA A 57 -32.45 4.17 8.63
N PRO A 58 -32.80 3.79 7.38
CA PRO A 58 -31.89 3.08 6.49
C PRO A 58 -30.69 3.97 6.13
N LEU A 59 -29.49 3.40 6.18
CA LEU A 59 -28.26 4.08 5.76
C LEU A 59 -28.29 4.33 4.25
N SER A 60 -27.75 5.47 3.81
CA SER A 60 -27.41 5.67 2.40
C SER A 60 -26.33 4.66 1.96
N PRO A 61 -26.15 4.42 0.64
CA PRO A 61 -25.07 3.56 0.15
C PRO A 61 -23.68 3.97 0.69
N ASP A 62 -23.37 5.26 0.68
CA ASP A 62 -22.08 5.77 1.20
C ASP A 62 -21.96 5.58 2.71
N GLN A 63 -23.05 5.76 3.47
CA GLN A 63 -23.05 5.51 4.92
C GLN A 63 -22.85 4.04 5.25
N ALA A 64 -23.46 3.14 4.47
CA ALA A 64 -23.27 1.70 4.62
C ALA A 64 -21.83 1.28 4.26
N LEU A 65 -21.28 1.83 3.17
CA LEU A 65 -19.89 1.61 2.78
C LEU A 65 -18.91 2.12 3.84
N ALA A 66 -19.12 3.34 4.35
CA ALA A 66 -18.31 3.92 5.41
C ALA A 66 -18.33 3.06 6.68
N ALA A 67 -19.51 2.58 7.09
CA ALA A 67 -19.66 1.71 8.26
C ALA A 67 -18.90 0.38 8.08
N LYS A 68 -19.06 -0.28 6.92
CA LYS A 68 -18.37 -1.55 6.64
C LYS A 68 -16.85 -1.38 6.55
N LEU A 69 -16.40 -0.34 5.85
CA LEU A 69 -14.97 -0.01 5.72
C LEU A 69 -14.36 0.33 7.09
N LYS A 70 -15.09 1.08 7.93
CA LYS A 70 -14.67 1.35 9.32
C LYS A 70 -14.49 0.07 10.13
N THR A 71 -15.44 -0.86 10.07
CA THR A 71 -15.33 -2.15 10.79
C THR A 71 -14.08 -2.93 10.35
N ILE A 72 -13.84 -3.04 9.03
CA ILE A 72 -12.66 -3.74 8.49
C ILE A 72 -11.36 -3.04 8.93
N LEU A 73 -11.30 -1.72 8.84
CA LEU A 73 -10.10 -0.95 9.20
C LEU A 73 -9.82 -0.94 10.70
N GLN A 74 -10.85 -0.96 11.55
CA GLN A 74 -10.68 -1.15 12.99
C GLN A 74 -10.04 -2.49 13.29
N ALA A 75 -10.51 -3.56 12.63
CA ALA A 75 -9.89 -4.88 12.74
C ALA A 75 -8.45 -4.88 12.19
N GLN A 76 -8.21 -4.23 11.05
CA GLN A 76 -6.89 -4.12 10.42
C GLN A 76 -5.85 -3.46 11.34
N PHE A 77 -6.20 -2.32 11.95
CA PHE A 77 -5.27 -1.54 12.76
C PHE A 77 -5.19 -1.98 14.23
N ALA A 78 -6.07 -2.88 14.68
CA ALA A 78 -5.87 -3.60 15.95
C ALA A 78 -4.60 -4.49 15.94
N GLY A 79 -4.05 -4.79 14.75
CA GLY A 79 -2.87 -5.64 14.59
C GLY A 79 -3.18 -7.14 14.78
N PRO A 80 -2.16 -8.01 14.72
CA PRO A 80 -2.29 -9.44 15.01
C PRO A 80 -2.73 -9.72 16.46
N THR A 81 -3.61 -10.68 16.66
CA THR A 81 -3.90 -11.24 18.00
C THR A 81 -2.68 -12.00 18.54
N GLU A 82 -2.67 -12.32 19.84
CA GLU A 82 -1.58 -13.12 20.43
C GLU A 82 -1.41 -14.48 19.74
N GLU A 83 -2.52 -15.13 19.39
CA GLU A 83 -2.51 -16.41 18.66
C GLU A 83 -1.98 -16.25 17.23
N GLU A 84 -2.36 -15.18 16.54
CA GLU A 84 -1.85 -14.88 15.20
C GLU A 84 -0.34 -14.55 15.23
N ALA A 85 0.09 -13.76 16.21
CA ALA A 85 1.49 -13.43 16.43
C ALA A 85 2.32 -14.70 16.73
N ALA A 86 1.79 -15.62 17.54
CA ALA A 86 2.42 -16.91 17.82
C ALA A 86 2.57 -17.79 16.57
N ARG A 87 1.72 -17.57 15.55
CA ARG A 87 1.79 -18.23 14.23
C ARG A 87 2.67 -17.47 13.23
N GLY A 88 3.33 -16.40 13.66
CA GLY A 88 4.28 -15.62 12.85
C GLY A 88 3.66 -14.49 12.04
N TYR A 89 2.36 -14.17 12.24
CA TYR A 89 1.74 -13.02 11.57
C TYR A 89 2.21 -11.71 12.20
N ARG A 90 2.41 -10.68 11.37
CA ARG A 90 2.80 -9.33 11.80
C ARG A 90 1.91 -8.26 11.15
N SER A 91 1.87 -7.08 11.75
CA SER A 91 1.23 -5.90 11.14
C SER A 91 1.94 -5.52 9.84
N ILE A 92 1.20 -4.89 8.92
CA ILE A 92 1.72 -4.34 7.66
C ILE A 92 2.60 -3.09 7.83
N SER A 93 2.64 -2.54 9.05
CA SER A 93 3.39 -1.35 9.39
C SER A 93 4.05 -1.55 10.74
N SER A 94 5.26 -1.00 10.90
CA SER A 94 5.92 -0.91 12.20
C SER A 94 5.34 0.22 13.06
N LYS A 95 4.58 1.13 12.45
CA LYS A 95 3.95 2.27 13.13
C LYS A 95 2.71 1.82 13.89
N VAL A 96 2.54 2.34 15.10
CA VAL A 96 1.30 2.21 15.85
C VAL A 96 0.33 3.25 15.31
N VAL A 97 -0.75 2.77 14.70
CA VAL A 97 -1.72 3.58 13.96
C VAL A 97 -3.11 3.32 14.53
N THR A 98 -3.85 4.39 14.76
CA THR A 98 -5.24 4.36 15.20
C THR A 98 -6.13 4.94 14.11
N LEU A 99 -7.28 4.32 13.87
CA LEU A 99 -8.29 4.84 12.97
C LEU A 99 -9.11 5.93 13.65
N ASP A 100 -9.05 7.15 13.12
CA ASP A 100 -9.81 8.29 13.65
C ASP A 100 -11.17 8.40 12.96
N ASN A 101 -11.19 8.37 11.61
CA ASN A 101 -12.42 8.52 10.85
C ASN A 101 -12.38 7.81 9.49
N VAL A 102 -13.57 7.51 8.96
CA VAL A 102 -13.79 7.05 7.59
C VAL A 102 -14.92 7.88 6.99
N GLU A 103 -14.60 8.62 5.95
CA GLU A 103 -15.57 9.44 5.21
C GLU A 103 -15.72 8.89 3.80
N VAL A 104 -16.96 8.83 3.32
CA VAL A 104 -17.29 8.34 1.99
C VAL A 104 -18.23 9.32 1.33
N ALA A 105 -17.91 9.71 0.09
CA ALA A 105 -18.78 10.50 -0.78
C ALA A 105 -18.67 9.97 -2.22
N ASP A 106 -19.78 9.48 -2.78
CA ASP A 106 -19.84 8.91 -4.13
C ASP A 106 -18.76 7.83 -4.37
N GLY A 107 -18.58 6.95 -3.38
CA GLY A 107 -17.56 5.90 -3.39
C GLY A 107 -16.10 6.38 -3.25
N ALA A 108 -15.84 7.69 -3.13
CA ALA A 108 -14.52 8.21 -2.77
C ALA A 108 -14.34 8.16 -1.25
N CYS A 109 -13.33 7.42 -0.80
CA CYS A 109 -13.09 7.12 0.60
C CYS A 109 -11.86 7.89 1.13
N THR A 110 -12.04 8.67 2.20
CA THR A 110 -10.96 9.29 2.97
C THR A 110 -10.85 8.60 4.32
N ILE A 111 -9.67 8.05 4.60
CA ILE A 111 -9.37 7.34 5.85
C ILE A 111 -8.39 8.18 6.65
N SER A 112 -8.83 8.65 7.80
CA SER A 112 -8.08 9.50 8.70
C SER A 112 -7.45 8.68 9.83
N LEU A 113 -6.15 8.85 10.01
CA LEU A 113 -5.33 8.07 10.93
C LEU A 113 -4.56 8.97 11.91
N SER A 114 -4.48 8.54 13.16
CA SER A 114 -3.48 9.05 14.10
C SER A 114 -2.31 8.08 14.19
N ILE A 115 -1.09 8.60 14.08
CA ILE A 115 0.13 7.81 14.18
C ILE A 115 0.83 8.16 15.48
N SER A 116 1.15 7.16 16.31
CA SER A 116 1.85 7.39 17.57
C SER A 116 3.24 7.98 17.31
N PRO A 117 3.56 9.16 17.91
CA PRO A 117 4.87 9.79 17.79
C PRO A 117 6.03 8.87 18.19
N GLU A 118 5.82 8.01 19.19
CA GLU A 118 6.84 7.07 19.69
C GLU A 118 7.21 6.03 18.63
N SER A 119 6.24 5.59 17.82
CA SER A 119 6.46 4.63 16.75
C SER A 119 6.88 5.27 15.43
N PHE A 120 6.67 6.59 15.27
CA PHE A 120 6.82 7.27 13.98
C PHE A 120 8.26 7.25 13.49
N GLY A 121 9.22 7.54 14.38
CA GLY A 121 10.65 7.57 14.04
C GLY A 121 10.95 8.58 12.92
N GLU A 122 11.64 8.13 11.87
CA GLU A 122 12.02 8.96 10.72
C GLU A 122 10.93 9.10 9.65
N GLY A 123 9.76 8.48 9.85
CA GLY A 123 8.68 8.42 8.86
C GLY A 123 8.36 7.01 8.39
N PHE A 124 7.40 6.91 7.48
CA PHE A 124 7.05 5.65 6.79
C PHE A 124 8.12 5.30 5.76
N THR A 125 8.56 4.06 5.76
CA THR A 125 9.45 3.53 4.72
C THR A 125 8.70 3.33 3.41
N ASP A 126 9.42 3.27 2.29
CA ASP A 126 8.83 2.95 0.99
C ASP A 126 8.11 1.59 1.00
N GLU A 127 8.67 0.60 1.71
CA GLU A 127 8.06 -0.72 1.91
C GLU A 127 6.72 -0.62 2.65
N GLU A 128 6.66 0.14 3.75
CA GLU A 128 5.41 0.34 4.49
C GLU A 128 4.36 1.04 3.61
N LEU A 129 4.75 2.09 2.87
CA LEU A 129 3.82 2.79 1.97
C LEU A 129 3.29 1.87 0.85
N GLU A 130 4.12 0.98 0.33
CA GLU A 130 3.69 -0.04 -0.63
C GLU A 130 2.71 -1.03 0.01
N LEU A 131 2.93 -1.43 1.26
CA LEU A 131 1.98 -2.28 1.98
C LEU A 131 0.64 -1.60 2.26
N TYR A 132 0.62 -0.28 2.48
CA TYR A 132 -0.64 0.49 2.50
C TYR A 132 -1.31 0.49 1.12
N ALA A 133 -0.54 0.56 0.02
CA ALA A 133 -1.10 0.44 -1.33
C ALA A 133 -1.69 -0.95 -1.60
N GLU A 134 -1.04 -2.01 -1.14
CA GLU A 134 -1.56 -3.38 -1.16
C GLU A 134 -2.87 -3.51 -0.37
N LEU A 135 -2.92 -2.94 0.83
CA LEU A 135 -4.14 -2.85 1.63
C LEU A 135 -5.27 -2.15 0.85
N MET A 136 -5.01 -0.99 0.25
CA MET A 136 -6.00 -0.27 -0.57
C MET A 136 -6.52 -1.13 -1.73
N ALA A 137 -5.62 -1.80 -2.45
CA ALA A 137 -5.97 -2.63 -3.59
C ALA A 137 -6.88 -3.80 -3.19
N GLY A 138 -6.53 -4.53 -2.14
CA GLY A 138 -7.36 -5.65 -1.69
C GLY A 138 -8.69 -5.20 -1.07
N LEU A 139 -8.76 -4.04 -0.40
CA LEU A 139 -10.03 -3.47 0.06
C LEU A 139 -10.95 -3.10 -1.12
N ALA A 140 -10.40 -2.53 -2.19
CA ALA A 140 -11.18 -2.21 -3.39
C ALA A 140 -11.73 -3.46 -4.10
N VAL A 141 -11.02 -4.60 -4.02
CA VAL A 141 -11.54 -5.89 -4.50
C VAL A 141 -12.69 -6.40 -3.63
N GLN A 142 -12.58 -6.23 -2.31
CA GLN A 142 -13.61 -6.67 -1.36
C GLN A 142 -14.87 -5.79 -1.36
N LEU A 143 -14.70 -4.52 -1.69
CA LEU A 143 -15.73 -3.48 -1.67
C LEU A 143 -15.75 -2.78 -3.04
N PRO A 144 -16.39 -3.36 -4.06
CA PRO A 144 -16.39 -2.84 -5.42
C PRO A 144 -17.07 -1.47 -5.57
N GLU A 145 -17.80 -1.02 -4.54
CA GLU A 145 -18.38 0.33 -4.45
C GLU A 145 -17.32 1.42 -4.25
N ILE A 146 -16.10 1.06 -3.83
CA ILE A 146 -14.98 1.99 -3.67
C ILE A 146 -14.48 2.42 -5.06
N ARG A 147 -14.55 3.72 -5.33
CA ARG A 147 -13.99 4.33 -6.55
C ARG A 147 -12.59 4.87 -6.35
N SER A 148 -12.32 5.43 -5.18
CA SER A 148 -11.00 5.92 -4.79
C SER A 148 -10.81 5.78 -3.29
N MET A 149 -9.55 5.64 -2.88
CA MET A 149 -9.18 5.53 -1.47
C MET A 149 -7.96 6.39 -1.20
N THR A 150 -8.01 7.20 -0.14
CA THR A 150 -6.87 8.00 0.31
C THR A 150 -6.69 7.83 1.82
N PHE A 151 -5.49 7.44 2.22
CA PHE A 151 -5.07 7.49 3.61
C PHE A 151 -4.42 8.84 3.93
N VAL A 152 -4.90 9.48 4.99
CA VAL A 152 -4.32 10.69 5.55
C VAL A 152 -3.98 10.47 7.03
N GLY A 153 -2.87 11.05 7.47
CA GLY A 153 -2.32 10.85 8.80
C GLY A 153 -1.96 12.15 9.50
N ARG A 154 -1.97 12.12 10.83
CA ARG A 154 -1.42 13.16 11.72
C ARG A 154 -0.62 12.54 12.86
N LEU A 155 0.32 13.30 13.41
CA LEU A 155 1.18 12.85 14.53
C LEU A 155 0.67 13.33 15.89
N SER A 156 -0.18 14.36 15.90
CA SER A 156 -0.76 14.93 17.12
C SER A 156 -2.15 15.48 16.83
N ASP A 157 -2.98 15.61 17.87
CA ASP A 157 -4.35 16.10 17.70
C ASP A 157 -4.42 17.55 17.19
N SER A 158 -3.38 18.33 17.42
CA SER A 158 -3.28 19.73 16.97
C SER A 158 -2.74 19.88 15.53
N GLU A 159 -2.23 18.81 14.93
CA GLU A 159 -1.73 18.83 13.55
C GLU A 159 -2.86 18.53 12.54
N PRO A 160 -2.82 19.16 11.34
CA PRO A 160 -3.72 18.80 10.27
C PRO A 160 -3.38 17.41 9.70
N TYR A 161 -4.41 16.72 9.20
CA TYR A 161 -4.21 15.52 8.40
C TYR A 161 -3.50 15.84 7.09
N ARG A 162 -2.56 14.99 6.70
CA ARG A 162 -1.81 15.06 5.44
C ARG A 162 -1.71 13.69 4.80
N PRO A 163 -1.57 13.57 3.47
CA PRO A 163 -1.36 12.29 2.80
C PRO A 163 -0.19 11.53 3.43
N LEU A 164 -0.30 10.19 3.57
CA LEU A 164 0.78 9.38 4.16
C LEU A 164 2.12 9.53 3.44
N THR A 165 2.12 9.83 2.13
CA THR A 165 3.34 10.11 1.37
C THR A 165 4.09 11.37 1.83
N GLN A 166 3.42 12.33 2.46
CA GLN A 166 4.07 13.49 3.09
C GLN A 166 4.63 13.15 4.48
N LEU A 167 4.33 11.97 5.00
CA LEU A 167 4.88 11.39 6.22
C LEU A 167 5.96 10.32 5.92
N ALA A 168 6.36 10.21 4.65
CA ALA A 168 7.41 9.30 4.22
C ALA A 168 8.77 9.70 4.83
N LYS A 169 9.60 8.69 5.06
CA LYS A 169 11.00 8.89 5.43
C LYS A 169 11.69 9.71 4.34
N PRO A 170 12.41 10.79 4.69
CA PRO A 170 13.13 11.58 3.70
C PRO A 170 14.14 10.71 2.95
N ALA A 171 14.26 10.94 1.65
CA ALA A 171 15.29 10.28 0.85
C ALA A 171 16.67 10.58 1.44
N PRO A 172 17.58 9.58 1.52
CA PRO A 172 18.92 9.81 1.98
C PRO A 172 19.59 10.85 1.09
N LYS A 173 20.39 11.74 1.70
CA LYS A 173 21.20 12.68 0.92
C LYS A 173 22.13 11.88 0.00
N PRO A 174 22.26 12.26 -1.28
CA PRO A 174 23.23 11.63 -2.16
C PRO A 174 24.61 11.65 -1.49
N ALA A 175 25.30 10.52 -1.48
CA ALA A 175 26.65 10.46 -0.94
C ALA A 175 27.54 11.41 -1.75
N GLU A 176 28.26 12.31 -1.07
CA GLU A 176 29.29 13.11 -1.71
C GLU A 176 30.39 12.18 -2.20
N LYS A 177 30.50 12.03 -3.52
CA LYS A 177 31.62 11.31 -4.12
C LYS A 177 32.88 12.12 -3.80
N PRO A 178 33.89 11.55 -3.12
CA PRO A 178 35.15 12.25 -2.89
C PRO A 178 35.66 12.78 -4.23
N GLU A 179 36.03 14.06 -4.29
CA GLU A 179 36.73 14.59 -5.46
C GLU A 179 38.04 13.81 -5.59
N VAL A 180 38.03 12.80 -6.45
CA VAL A 180 39.26 12.23 -6.95
C VAL A 180 39.86 13.32 -7.81
N LYS A 181 40.85 14.05 -7.28
CA LYS A 181 41.78 14.81 -8.12
C LYS A 181 42.27 13.83 -9.17
N SER A 182 41.81 14.00 -10.40
CA SER A 182 42.13 13.09 -11.49
C SER A 182 43.62 13.22 -11.81
N GLU A 183 44.46 12.51 -11.07
CA GLU A 183 45.86 12.22 -11.42
C GLU A 183 45.97 11.09 -12.44
N THR A 184 44.88 10.76 -13.14
CA THR A 184 44.99 10.00 -14.38
C THR A 184 45.49 10.93 -15.47
N THR A 185 46.81 10.94 -15.66
CA THR A 185 47.45 11.32 -16.91
C THR A 185 46.96 10.36 -17.99
N ALA A 186 45.75 10.58 -18.50
CA ALA A 186 45.22 9.87 -19.66
C ALA A 186 45.88 10.46 -20.91
N THR A 187 47.12 10.04 -21.19
CA THR A 187 47.72 10.18 -22.52
C THR A 187 47.06 9.20 -23.48
N LYS A 188 45.81 9.50 -23.88
CA LYS A 188 45.18 8.92 -25.08
C LYS A 188 44.26 9.96 -25.68
N ASP A 189 44.83 10.71 -26.62
CA ASP A 189 44.16 11.39 -27.74
C ASP A 189 42.66 11.71 -27.52
N THR A 190 42.40 12.72 -26.68
CA THR A 190 41.07 13.13 -26.25
C THR A 190 40.44 14.12 -27.22
N THR A 191 40.52 13.86 -28.53
CA THR A 191 39.67 14.61 -29.45
C THR A 191 38.25 14.07 -29.26
N PRO A 192 37.30 14.84 -28.70
CA PRO A 192 35.93 14.36 -28.55
C PRO A 192 35.41 14.11 -29.95
N LYS A 193 35.20 12.84 -30.33
CA LYS A 193 34.43 12.57 -31.54
C LYS A 193 33.01 13.01 -31.22
N ALA A 194 32.65 14.19 -31.74
CA ALA A 194 31.33 14.77 -31.62
C ALA A 194 30.26 13.69 -31.84
N GLY A 195 29.29 13.66 -30.92
CA GLY A 195 28.33 12.59 -30.72
C GLY A 195 27.83 11.98 -32.02
N GLN A 196 28.24 10.74 -32.27
CA GLN A 196 27.58 9.94 -33.28
C GLN A 196 26.16 9.64 -32.80
N PRO A 197 25.16 9.60 -33.70
CA PRO A 197 23.87 9.01 -33.37
C PRO A 197 24.11 7.63 -32.75
N PRO A 198 23.41 7.27 -31.67
CA PRO A 198 23.65 6.00 -31.01
C PRO A 198 23.28 4.85 -31.96
N ALA A 199 24.29 4.22 -32.53
CA ALA A 199 24.17 3.05 -33.39
C ALA A 199 24.67 1.81 -32.67
N GLN A 200 23.96 0.68 -32.85
CA GLN A 200 24.39 -0.61 -32.32
C GLN A 200 25.72 -1.03 -32.94
N GLY A 201 26.57 -1.73 -32.17
CA GLY A 201 27.85 -2.25 -32.65
C GLY A 201 29.01 -1.26 -32.71
N GLN A 202 28.85 -0.03 -32.18
CA GLN A 202 29.96 0.91 -32.08
C GLN A 202 30.85 0.63 -30.86
N PRO A 203 32.18 0.82 -30.97
CA PRO A 203 33.06 0.82 -29.80
C PRO A 203 32.65 1.92 -28.82
N GLN A 204 32.93 1.72 -27.53
CA GLN A 204 32.54 2.69 -26.49
C GLN A 204 33.12 4.09 -26.80
N PRO A 205 32.27 5.12 -26.96
CA PRO A 205 32.73 6.49 -27.17
C PRO A 205 33.48 7.04 -25.96
N THR A 206 34.28 8.08 -26.19
CA THR A 206 34.87 8.90 -25.12
C THR A 206 34.10 10.22 -25.01
N GLY A 207 33.87 10.67 -23.78
CA GLY A 207 33.18 11.92 -23.49
C GLY A 207 33.29 12.34 -22.02
N ALA A 208 32.40 13.24 -21.59
CA ALA A 208 32.42 13.82 -20.24
C ALA A 208 32.27 12.79 -19.10
N LEU A 209 31.71 11.60 -19.38
CA LEU A 209 31.52 10.53 -18.43
C LEU A 209 32.52 9.37 -18.62
N THR A 210 33.60 9.58 -19.37
CA THR A 210 34.66 8.57 -19.56
C THR A 210 35.16 8.05 -18.21
N GLY A 211 35.16 6.72 -18.04
CA GLY A 211 35.58 6.04 -16.81
C GLY A 211 34.48 5.87 -15.76
N ALA A 212 33.36 6.60 -15.87
CA ALA A 212 32.22 6.45 -14.98
C ALA A 212 31.55 5.08 -15.15
N SER A 213 30.95 4.59 -14.06
CA SER A 213 30.01 3.46 -14.06
C SER A 213 28.67 3.98 -13.57
N VAL A 214 27.61 3.73 -14.34
CA VAL A 214 26.25 4.17 -14.03
C VAL A 214 25.34 2.95 -13.99
N PHE A 215 24.67 2.74 -12.86
CA PHE A 215 23.68 1.69 -12.67
C PHE A 215 22.28 2.32 -12.78
N LEU A 216 21.41 1.74 -13.61
CA LEU A 216 20.06 2.25 -13.87
C LEU A 216 19.00 1.20 -13.55
N SER A 217 17.99 1.64 -12.78
CA SER A 217 16.76 0.89 -12.51
C SER A 217 15.56 1.65 -13.07
N PRO A 218 15.00 1.23 -14.22
CA PRO A 218 13.96 1.98 -14.91
C PRO A 218 12.55 1.66 -14.36
N GLY A 219 12.31 2.00 -13.10
CA GLY A 219 11.02 1.82 -12.41
C GLY A 219 10.63 0.36 -12.15
N HIS A 220 9.35 0.12 -11.85
CA HIS A 220 8.82 -1.14 -11.30
C HIS A 220 8.20 -2.08 -12.34
N GLY A 221 7.73 -1.57 -13.49
CA GLY A 221 7.18 -2.42 -14.55
C GLY A 221 6.03 -3.31 -14.07
N TRP A 222 5.99 -4.55 -14.57
CA TRP A 222 5.08 -5.57 -14.06
C TRP A 222 5.63 -6.22 -12.79
N TYR A 223 4.79 -6.31 -11.76
CA TYR A 223 5.06 -7.10 -10.56
C TYR A 223 3.83 -7.95 -10.24
N TYR A 224 4.05 -9.03 -9.51
CA TYR A 224 2.95 -9.86 -9.04
C TYR A 224 2.34 -9.22 -7.80
N ASN A 225 1.12 -8.70 -7.94
CA ASN A 225 0.37 -8.15 -6.81
C ASN A 225 -0.43 -9.28 -6.16
N SER A 226 -0.08 -9.61 -4.93
CA SER A 226 -0.71 -10.72 -4.19
C SER A 226 -2.15 -10.42 -3.80
N SER A 227 -2.47 -9.16 -3.49
CA SER A 227 -3.83 -8.71 -3.13
C SER A 227 -4.80 -8.80 -4.30
N LEU A 228 -4.32 -8.55 -5.52
CA LEU A 228 -5.09 -8.67 -6.76
C LEU A 228 -5.02 -10.09 -7.34
N GLY A 229 -4.12 -10.95 -6.85
CA GLY A 229 -3.89 -12.30 -7.37
C GLY A 229 -3.46 -12.34 -8.84
N ARG A 230 -2.76 -11.30 -9.32
CA ARG A 230 -2.37 -11.17 -10.73
C ARG A 230 -1.14 -10.30 -10.90
N TRP A 231 -0.50 -10.41 -12.07
CA TRP A 231 0.48 -9.43 -12.53
C TRP A 231 -0.20 -8.08 -12.75
N ALA A 232 0.36 -7.03 -12.16
CA ALA A 232 -0.15 -5.67 -12.23
C ALA A 232 1.01 -4.67 -12.41
N THR A 233 0.67 -3.47 -12.86
CA THR A 233 1.54 -2.29 -12.80
C THR A 233 1.21 -1.52 -11.53
N GLN A 234 2.17 -0.80 -10.96
CA GLN A 234 1.99 -0.05 -9.71
C GLN A 234 1.11 1.18 -9.95
N ARG A 235 1.19 1.76 -11.15
CA ARG A 235 0.25 2.78 -11.60
C ARG A 235 -0.79 2.21 -12.55
N SER A 236 -2.02 2.65 -12.34
CA SER A 236 -3.14 2.33 -13.22
C SER A 236 -3.00 3.05 -14.57
N TYR A 237 -3.63 2.48 -15.59
CA TYR A 237 -3.79 3.13 -16.89
C TYR A 237 -4.52 4.47 -16.73
N THR A 238 -3.82 5.56 -17.02
CA THR A 238 -4.31 6.93 -16.87
C THR A 238 -4.05 7.69 -18.16
N ASN A 239 -5.09 8.25 -18.77
CA ASN A 239 -5.00 9.07 -19.99
C ASN A 239 -4.25 8.40 -21.17
N GLY A 240 -4.42 7.09 -21.39
CA GLY A 240 -3.69 6.41 -22.47
C GLY A 240 -2.32 5.87 -22.09
N LEU A 241 -1.86 6.12 -20.85
CA LEU A 241 -0.50 5.84 -20.43
C LEU A 241 -0.46 4.93 -19.20
N ILE A 242 0.53 4.06 -19.18
CA ILE A 242 0.95 3.30 -18.01
C ILE A 242 2.34 3.82 -17.67
N GLU A 243 2.44 4.57 -16.57
CA GLU A 243 3.68 5.26 -16.16
C GLU A 243 4.87 4.29 -16.02
N ASP A 244 4.61 3.09 -15.48
CA ASP A 244 5.60 2.03 -15.32
C ASP A 244 6.21 1.54 -16.64
N HIS A 245 5.49 1.67 -17.76
CA HIS A 245 6.00 1.34 -19.10
C HIS A 245 6.76 2.52 -19.71
N SER A 246 6.24 3.74 -19.56
CA SER A 246 6.89 4.93 -20.13
C SER A 246 8.26 5.22 -19.50
N ASN A 247 8.43 4.94 -18.20
CA ASN A 247 9.75 5.05 -17.55
C ASN A 247 10.74 4.03 -18.10
N GLY A 248 10.27 2.79 -18.31
CA GLY A 248 11.01 1.72 -18.96
C GLY A 248 11.56 2.15 -20.30
N GLU A 249 10.66 2.62 -21.17
CA GLU A 249 11.00 3.09 -22.52
C GLU A 249 11.96 4.29 -22.48
N ALA A 250 11.64 5.34 -21.71
CA ALA A 250 12.44 6.55 -21.65
C ALA A 250 13.89 6.28 -21.20
N VAL A 251 14.06 5.44 -20.17
CA VAL A 251 15.38 5.11 -19.65
C VAL A 251 16.15 4.19 -20.60
N LEU A 252 15.53 3.09 -21.04
CA LEU A 252 16.24 2.04 -21.80
C LEU A 252 16.51 2.46 -23.25
N GLN A 253 15.57 3.15 -23.90
CA GLN A 253 15.73 3.55 -25.31
C GLN A 253 16.54 4.83 -25.48
N TYR A 254 16.46 5.77 -24.52
CA TYR A 254 17.09 7.09 -24.67
C TYR A 254 18.23 7.31 -23.67
N LEU A 255 17.94 7.30 -22.35
CA LEU A 255 18.94 7.68 -21.34
C LEU A 255 20.19 6.79 -21.37
N VAL A 256 20.02 5.47 -21.50
CA VAL A 256 21.13 4.52 -21.63
C VAL A 256 22.05 4.91 -22.80
N ARG A 257 21.47 5.25 -23.96
CA ARG A 257 22.24 5.64 -25.15
C ARG A 257 22.98 6.96 -24.95
N TYR A 258 22.35 7.94 -24.31
CA TYR A 258 23.00 9.22 -24.02
C TYR A 258 24.17 9.07 -23.05
N LEU A 259 24.02 8.28 -22.00
CA LEU A 259 25.10 8.01 -21.04
C LEU A 259 26.25 7.24 -21.68
N TRP A 260 25.94 6.24 -22.52
CA TRP A 260 26.93 5.50 -23.30
C TRP A 260 27.72 6.43 -24.23
N ASN A 261 27.02 7.28 -24.99
CA ASN A 261 27.64 8.26 -25.89
C ASN A 261 28.47 9.31 -25.17
N ALA A 262 28.15 9.62 -23.91
CA ALA A 262 28.97 10.45 -23.05
C ALA A 262 30.21 9.73 -22.49
N GLY A 263 30.38 8.44 -22.76
CA GLY A 263 31.54 7.63 -22.38
C GLY A 263 31.37 6.83 -21.08
N ALA A 264 30.17 6.79 -20.49
CA ALA A 264 29.91 5.99 -19.30
C ALA A 264 29.81 4.49 -19.63
N ARG A 265 30.23 3.64 -18.68
CA ARG A 265 29.79 2.23 -18.63
C ARG A 265 28.40 2.19 -17.99
N VAL A 266 27.39 1.76 -18.73
CA VAL A 266 26.00 1.76 -18.26
C VAL A 266 25.55 0.33 -18.00
N TYR A 267 25.07 0.07 -16.78
CA TYR A 267 24.55 -1.22 -16.34
C TYR A 267 23.06 -1.04 -16.04
N THR A 268 22.22 -1.85 -16.66
CA THR A 268 20.78 -1.84 -16.44
C THR A 268 20.38 -3.07 -15.65
N VAL A 269 19.45 -2.93 -14.71
CA VAL A 269 18.86 -4.07 -13.98
C VAL A 269 17.75 -4.77 -14.77
N ARG A 270 17.45 -4.27 -15.97
CA ARG A 270 16.49 -4.84 -16.92
C ARG A 270 17.12 -5.02 -18.28
N GLU A 271 16.54 -5.92 -19.07
CA GLU A 271 16.89 -6.11 -20.47
C GLU A 271 16.72 -4.79 -21.25
N ARG A 272 17.69 -4.47 -22.11
CA ARG A 272 17.71 -3.22 -22.89
C ARG A 272 16.98 -3.38 -24.21
N ASP A 273 16.98 -4.59 -24.75
CA ASP A 273 16.31 -4.92 -26.01
C ASP A 273 14.83 -5.23 -25.78
N MET A 274 14.00 -4.88 -26.76
CA MET A 274 12.58 -5.24 -26.84
C MET A 274 12.36 -6.52 -27.66
N ASN A 275 13.44 -7.13 -28.16
CA ASN A 275 13.40 -8.38 -28.87
C ASN A 275 12.95 -9.53 -27.96
N THR A 276 12.03 -10.36 -28.46
CA THR A 276 11.51 -11.52 -27.74
C THR A 276 12.44 -12.74 -27.79
N ASN A 277 13.49 -12.68 -28.63
CA ASN A 277 14.47 -13.75 -28.74
C ASN A 277 15.53 -13.62 -27.63
N MET A 278 15.59 -14.63 -26.75
CA MET A 278 16.69 -14.74 -25.77
C MET A 278 17.88 -15.41 -26.43
N VAL A 279 18.84 -14.62 -26.88
CA VAL A 279 20.09 -15.10 -27.50
C VAL A 279 21.27 -14.65 -26.64
N ILE A 280 22.12 -15.60 -26.23
CA ILE A 280 23.39 -15.29 -25.59
C ILE A 280 24.42 -15.07 -26.70
N VAL A 281 24.95 -13.86 -26.79
CA VAL A 281 26.02 -13.52 -27.74
C VAL A 281 27.30 -13.34 -26.93
N ASP A 282 28.32 -14.13 -27.25
CA ASP A 282 29.68 -13.87 -26.79
C ASP A 282 30.49 -13.22 -27.93
N ASN A 283 31.62 -12.61 -27.57
CA ASN A 283 32.56 -12.01 -28.52
C ASN A 283 33.70 -12.99 -28.84
N THR A 284 33.42 -14.26 -29.14
CA THR A 284 34.46 -15.15 -29.69
C THR A 284 34.76 -14.83 -31.14
#